data_AF-A0A842MMF2-F1
#
_entry.id   AF-A0A842MMF2-F1
#
_cell.length_a   1.000
_cell.length_b   1.000
_cell.length_c   1.000
_cell.angle_alpha   90.00
_cell.angle_beta   90.00
_cell.angle_gamma   90.00
#
_symmetry.space_group_name_H-M   'P 1'
#
loop_
_entity.id
_entity.type
_entity.pdbx_description
1 polymer ?
#
loop_
_entity_poly.entity_id
_entity_poly.type
_entity_poly.pdbx_seq_one_letter_code
_entity_poly.pdbx_strand_id
1 'polypeptide(L)'
;QLDKLMNLVGELVINKIALLQAVSTNKQDYLKRVAGSIDRLVTELQDLVTRIRMVPVSQIFDRFPRLVRDLSLKKNKKVDLIMEGREIEVDRTVLDEIGEPLVHIIRNCIDHGIEPPEERVKCGKNPVGRIKLVARREGDHVFIEVEDDGSGIDPEKIKKTAVERGFLSPVEADKLSRDQLINLIFTPGFSTAKEVTDTSGRGVGMDVVKTKIESLGGTVTLKTERGKGTKIVLKLPLTVAIIKSLLVKVADQVFAIPSSQVSEVIRIKGDAIKTLGMMEVIEVRGRIIPLLRLSRLLNLNGVDLPDPFEVIVTNADSEGKCYGFIVDSVLRLQEILIKPLDSTLSSLKEFSGATILGDGQVVLVLDIPKLISKKNEKKQKVALQLSS
;
A
#
# COMPACT_ATOMS: atom_id res chain seq x y z
N GLN A 1 0.94 -7.88 -32.63
CA GLN A 1 0.88 -8.38 -31.24
C GLN A 1 0.04 -9.65 -31.15
N LEU A 2 -1.14 -9.69 -31.77
CA LEU A 2 -1.98 -10.90 -31.88
C LEU A 2 -1.28 -12.10 -32.54
N ASP A 3 -0.51 -11.91 -33.61
CA ASP A 3 0.17 -13.06 -34.26
C ASP A 3 1.24 -13.69 -33.36
N LYS A 4 1.94 -12.89 -32.56
CA LYS A 4 2.88 -13.39 -31.54
C LYS A 4 2.15 -14.12 -30.42
N LEU A 5 0.98 -13.65 -30.00
CA LEU A 5 0.11 -14.34 -29.05
C LEU A 5 -0.30 -15.71 -29.60
N MET A 6 -0.74 -15.76 -30.87
CA MET A 6 -1.14 -16.99 -31.54
C MET A 6 0.00 -18.01 -31.64
N ASN A 7 1.22 -17.55 -31.94
CA ASN A 7 2.41 -18.41 -31.94
C ASN A 7 2.73 -18.96 -30.54
N LEU A 8 2.72 -18.11 -29.51
CA LEU A 8 2.98 -18.54 -28.12
C LEU A 8 1.93 -19.54 -27.63
N VAL A 9 0.65 -19.32 -27.95
CA VAL A 9 -0.43 -20.28 -27.66
C VAL A 9 -0.19 -21.61 -28.38
N GLY A 10 0.22 -21.58 -29.66
CA GLY A 10 0.59 -22.77 -30.41
C GLY A 10 1.74 -23.56 -29.75
N GLU A 11 2.81 -22.87 -29.36
CA GLU A 11 3.96 -23.48 -28.66
C GLU A 11 3.58 -24.03 -27.27
N LEU A 12 2.67 -23.34 -26.56
CA LEU A 12 2.17 -23.80 -25.26
C LEU A 12 1.34 -25.09 -25.41
N VAL A 13 0.52 -25.19 -26.47
CA VAL A 13 -0.25 -26.41 -26.78
C VAL A 13 0.68 -27.58 -27.08
N ILE A 14 1.74 -27.36 -27.88
CA ILE A 14 2.75 -28.40 -28.18
C ILE A 14 3.44 -28.86 -26.88
N ASN A 15 3.85 -27.92 -26.03
CA ASN A 15 4.51 -28.24 -24.77
C ASN A 15 3.56 -28.92 -23.76
N LYS A 16 2.27 -28.57 -23.74
CA LYS A 16 1.26 -29.30 -22.95
C LYS A 16 1.17 -30.77 -23.37
N ILE A 17 1.17 -31.05 -24.68
CA ILE A 17 1.17 -32.42 -25.21
C ILE A 17 2.45 -33.14 -24.78
N ALA A 18 3.62 -32.49 -24.92
CA ALA A 18 4.90 -33.04 -24.49
C ALA A 18 4.95 -33.30 -22.97
N LEU A 19 4.32 -32.46 -22.16
CA LEU A 19 4.27 -32.62 -20.70
C LEU A 19 3.45 -33.85 -20.32
N LEU A 20 2.28 -34.03 -20.94
CA LEU A 20 1.43 -35.21 -20.72
C LEU A 20 2.17 -36.50 -21.12
N GLN A 21 2.92 -36.47 -22.23
CA GLN A 21 3.78 -37.59 -22.63
C GLN A 21 4.93 -37.84 -21.65
N ALA A 22 5.58 -36.78 -21.15
CA ALA A 22 6.67 -36.88 -20.18
C ALA A 22 6.22 -37.47 -18.84
N VAL A 23 5.03 -37.06 -18.36
CA VAL A 23 4.40 -37.63 -17.16
C VAL A 23 4.06 -39.11 -17.38
N SER A 24 3.51 -39.47 -18.54
CA SER A 24 3.14 -40.87 -18.85
C SER A 24 4.34 -41.81 -18.98
N THR A 25 5.53 -41.28 -19.32
CA THR A 25 6.76 -42.07 -19.52
C THR A 25 7.71 -42.06 -18.32
N ASN A 26 7.36 -41.35 -17.24
CA ASN A 26 8.11 -41.23 -15.97
C ASN A 26 9.60 -40.85 -16.13
N LYS A 27 9.98 -40.18 -17.22
CA LYS A 27 11.36 -39.73 -17.48
C LYS A 27 11.58 -38.35 -16.87
N GLN A 28 12.16 -38.30 -15.67
CA GLN A 28 12.39 -37.06 -14.92
C GLN A 28 13.16 -35.97 -15.71
N ASP A 29 14.18 -36.34 -16.48
CA ASP A 29 14.96 -35.36 -17.26
C ASP A 29 14.22 -34.80 -18.48
N TYR A 30 13.28 -35.57 -19.02
CA TYR A 30 12.40 -35.08 -20.09
C TYR A 30 11.32 -34.17 -19.50
N LEU A 31 10.75 -34.55 -18.34
CA LEU A 31 9.81 -33.72 -17.60
C LEU A 31 10.40 -32.35 -17.22
N LYS A 32 11.62 -32.31 -16.68
CA LYS A 32 12.31 -31.05 -16.33
C LYS A 32 12.52 -30.13 -17.54
N ARG A 33 12.91 -30.70 -18.69
CA ARG A 33 13.10 -29.94 -19.93
C ARG A 33 11.78 -29.34 -20.44
N VAL A 34 10.71 -30.14 -20.46
CA VAL A 34 9.39 -29.65 -20.88
C VAL A 34 8.86 -28.59 -19.90
N ALA A 35 9.02 -28.79 -18.60
CA ALA A 35 8.65 -27.81 -17.59
C ALA A 35 9.37 -26.47 -17.76
N GLY A 36 10.69 -26.48 -18.02
CA GLY A 36 11.45 -25.26 -18.30
C GLY A 36 11.03 -24.55 -19.60
N SER A 37 10.64 -25.31 -20.63
CA SER A 37 10.09 -24.71 -21.86
C SER A 37 8.72 -24.09 -21.65
N ILE A 38 7.86 -24.71 -20.83
CA ILE A 38 6.56 -24.13 -20.44
C ILE A 38 6.78 -22.84 -19.65
N ASP A 39 7.69 -22.85 -18.67
CA ASP A 39 8.01 -21.67 -17.87
C ASP A 39 8.40 -20.48 -18.75
N ARG A 40 9.34 -20.67 -19.68
CA ARG A 40 9.75 -19.62 -20.65
C ARG A 40 8.56 -19.10 -21.48
N LEU A 41 7.74 -19.99 -22.01
CA LEU A 41 6.58 -19.61 -22.83
C LEU A 41 5.52 -18.85 -22.03
N VAL A 42 5.29 -19.26 -20.78
CA VAL A 42 4.38 -18.57 -19.87
C VAL A 42 4.91 -17.17 -19.56
N THR A 43 6.21 -17.01 -19.31
CA THR A 43 6.83 -15.68 -19.14
C THR A 43 6.65 -14.80 -20.37
N GLU A 44 6.96 -15.31 -21.56
CA GLU A 44 6.80 -14.55 -22.81
C GLU A 44 5.34 -14.18 -23.09
N LEU A 45 4.41 -15.09 -22.79
CA LEU A 45 2.97 -14.85 -22.91
C LEU A 45 2.51 -13.77 -21.92
N GLN A 46 2.96 -13.85 -20.67
CA GLN A 46 2.66 -12.88 -19.63
C GLN A 46 3.17 -11.49 -20.02
N ASP A 47 4.39 -11.37 -20.53
CA ASP A 47 4.95 -10.11 -21.01
C ASP A 47 4.14 -9.52 -22.17
N LEU A 48 3.68 -10.36 -23.09
CA LEU A 48 2.90 -9.92 -24.24
C LEU A 48 1.50 -9.46 -23.85
N VAL A 49 0.81 -10.22 -23.00
CA VAL A 49 -0.49 -9.84 -22.43
C VAL A 49 -0.37 -8.55 -21.62
N THR A 50 0.68 -8.44 -20.82
CA THR A 50 1.01 -7.23 -20.07
C THR A 50 1.11 -6.01 -20.99
N ARG A 51 1.89 -6.10 -22.06
CA ARG A 51 2.04 -4.99 -23.03
C ARG A 51 0.74 -4.60 -23.71
N ILE A 52 -0.15 -5.55 -23.99
CA ILE A 52 -1.47 -5.27 -24.60
C ILE A 52 -2.39 -4.50 -23.65
N ARG A 53 -2.25 -4.71 -22.34
CA ARG A 53 -3.05 -4.04 -21.30
C ARG A 53 -2.57 -2.63 -20.98
N MET A 54 -1.37 -2.27 -21.41
CA MET A 54 -0.78 -0.96 -21.16
C MET A 54 -1.63 0.14 -21.79
N VAL A 55 -1.88 1.19 -21.03
CA VAL A 55 -2.62 2.38 -21.45
C VAL A 55 -1.86 3.64 -21.03
N PRO A 56 -1.89 4.72 -21.82
CA PRO A 56 -1.14 5.92 -21.51
C PRO A 56 -1.73 6.66 -20.29
N VAL A 57 -0.87 7.25 -19.45
CA VAL A 57 -1.29 8.03 -18.27
C VAL A 57 -2.14 9.25 -18.63
N SER A 58 -2.07 9.72 -19.88
CA SER A 58 -2.91 10.79 -20.44
C SER A 58 -4.41 10.61 -20.13
N GLN A 59 -4.94 9.38 -20.14
CA GLN A 59 -6.36 9.14 -19.84
C GLN A 59 -6.80 9.71 -18.49
N ILE A 60 -5.90 9.75 -17.51
CA ILE A 60 -6.16 10.39 -16.22
C ILE A 60 -5.72 11.84 -16.22
N PHE A 61 -4.53 12.14 -16.75
CA PHE A 61 -3.94 13.48 -16.71
C PHE A 61 -4.83 14.51 -17.39
N ASP A 62 -5.54 14.14 -18.45
CA ASP A 62 -6.39 15.03 -19.25
C ASP A 62 -7.59 15.58 -18.47
N ARG A 63 -7.93 14.97 -17.32
CA ARG A 63 -8.99 15.44 -16.42
C ARG A 63 -8.51 16.54 -15.47
N PHE A 64 -7.20 16.61 -15.18
CA PHE A 64 -6.67 17.52 -14.18
C PHE A 64 -6.69 19.00 -14.55
N PRO A 65 -6.51 19.43 -15.81
CA PRO A 65 -6.63 20.85 -16.16
C PRO A 65 -7.96 21.47 -15.73
N ARG A 66 -9.07 20.74 -15.90
CA ARG A 66 -10.40 21.18 -15.45
C ARG A 66 -10.48 21.24 -13.93
N LEU A 67 -10.06 20.17 -13.25
CA LEU A 67 -10.04 20.10 -11.79
C LEU A 67 -9.23 21.25 -11.15
N VAL A 68 -8.03 21.50 -11.65
CA VAL A 68 -7.15 22.57 -11.16
C VAL A 68 -7.79 23.93 -11.37
N ARG A 69 -8.40 24.18 -12.54
CA ARG A 69 -9.12 25.43 -12.82
C ARG A 69 -10.27 25.66 -11.85
N ASP A 70 -11.11 24.64 -11.63
CA ASP A 70 -12.27 24.74 -10.74
C ASP A 70 -11.87 24.97 -9.28
N LEU A 71 -10.84 24.27 -8.79
CA LEU A 71 -10.31 24.44 -7.43
C LEU A 71 -9.64 25.80 -7.25
N SER A 72 -8.89 26.26 -8.25
CA SER A 72 -8.22 27.57 -8.23
C SER A 72 -9.24 28.71 -8.13
N LEU A 73 -10.33 28.65 -8.90
CA LEU A 73 -11.43 29.61 -8.83
C LEU A 73 -12.11 29.60 -7.46
N LYS A 74 -12.43 28.41 -6.94
CA LYS A 74 -13.09 28.26 -5.63
C LYS A 74 -12.25 28.80 -4.47
N LYS A 75 -10.91 28.73 -4.57
CA LYS A 75 -9.97 29.19 -3.54
C LYS A 75 -9.38 30.57 -3.82
N ASN A 76 -9.80 31.23 -4.91
CA ASN A 76 -9.27 32.52 -5.37
C ASN A 76 -7.73 32.52 -5.51
N LYS A 77 -7.17 31.44 -6.04
CA LYS A 77 -5.73 31.27 -6.32
C LYS A 77 -5.49 31.25 -7.83
N LYS A 78 -4.31 31.70 -8.26
CA LYS A 78 -3.88 31.61 -9.66
C LYS A 78 -2.86 30.48 -9.78
N VAL A 79 -3.18 29.44 -10.54
CA VAL A 79 -2.34 28.24 -10.65
C VAL A 79 -2.22 27.83 -12.12
N ASP A 80 -1.01 27.50 -12.53
CA ASP A 80 -0.69 26.89 -13.81
C ASP A 80 -0.31 25.41 -13.63
N LEU A 81 -0.83 24.54 -14.49
CA LEU A 81 -0.59 23.09 -14.44
C LEU A 81 0.26 22.68 -15.64
N ILE A 82 1.45 22.17 -15.36
CA ILE A 82 2.38 21.64 -16.37
C ILE A 82 2.34 20.12 -16.30
N MET A 83 2.13 19.46 -17.44
CA MET A 83 2.08 18.00 -17.54
C MET A 83 3.14 17.49 -18.53
N GLU A 84 3.97 16.55 -18.09
CA GLU A 84 5.03 15.92 -18.87
C GLU A 84 4.91 14.39 -18.81
N GLY A 85 5.33 13.69 -19.87
CA GLY A 85 5.29 12.23 -19.94
C GLY A 85 3.87 11.64 -20.08
N ARG A 86 2.97 12.35 -20.78
CA ARG A 86 1.56 11.93 -20.95
C ARG A 86 1.42 10.62 -21.74
N GLU A 87 2.43 10.30 -22.54
CA GLU A 87 2.56 9.11 -23.37
C GLU A 87 3.06 7.88 -22.61
N ILE A 88 3.56 8.03 -21.37
CA ILE A 88 4.05 6.90 -20.57
C ILE A 88 2.89 5.92 -20.35
N GLU A 89 3.12 4.66 -20.69
CA GLU A 89 2.12 3.60 -20.56
C GLU A 89 2.24 2.86 -19.22
N VAL A 90 1.10 2.51 -18.64
CA VAL A 90 0.97 1.82 -17.35
C VAL A 90 -0.15 0.79 -17.45
N ASP A 91 -0.10 -0.28 -16.65
CA ASP A 91 -1.19 -1.24 -16.55
C ASP A 91 -2.51 -0.55 -16.21
N ARG A 92 -3.58 -0.90 -16.94
CA ARG A 92 -4.90 -0.29 -16.76
C ARG A 92 -5.42 -0.31 -15.32
N THR A 93 -5.20 -1.40 -14.58
CA THR A 93 -5.64 -1.44 -13.18
C THR A 93 -4.80 -0.54 -12.30
N VAL A 94 -3.47 -0.50 -12.50
CA VAL A 94 -2.64 0.49 -11.79
C VAL A 94 -3.14 1.90 -12.10
N LEU A 95 -3.44 2.22 -13.37
CA LEU A 95 -3.97 3.51 -13.78
C LEU A 95 -5.29 3.84 -13.07
N ASP A 96 -6.28 2.94 -13.11
CA ASP A 96 -7.59 3.14 -12.47
C ASP A 96 -7.46 3.40 -10.95
N GLU A 97 -6.56 2.68 -10.29
CA GLU A 97 -6.36 2.74 -8.84
C GLU A 97 -5.58 3.99 -8.36
N ILE A 98 -4.76 4.61 -9.23
CA ILE A 98 -3.96 5.81 -8.87
C ILE A 98 -4.71 7.13 -9.09
N GLY A 99 -5.84 7.10 -9.80
CA GLY A 99 -6.60 8.31 -10.15
C GLY A 99 -7.04 9.12 -8.93
N GLU A 100 -7.66 8.46 -7.95
CA GLU A 100 -8.09 9.12 -6.70
C GLU A 100 -6.92 9.65 -5.85
N PRO A 101 -5.82 8.87 -5.62
CA PRO A 101 -4.61 9.39 -5.01
C PRO A 101 -4.06 10.68 -5.65
N LEU A 102 -4.01 10.75 -6.98
CA LEU A 102 -3.52 11.94 -7.69
C LEU A 102 -4.46 13.14 -7.54
N VAL A 103 -5.78 12.93 -7.59
CA VAL A 103 -6.76 13.99 -7.30
C VAL A 103 -6.52 14.57 -5.91
N HIS A 104 -6.28 13.70 -4.92
CA HIS A 104 -6.04 14.13 -3.55
C HIS A 104 -4.75 14.95 -3.41
N ILE A 105 -3.65 14.48 -4.01
CA ILE A 105 -2.37 15.21 -4.00
C ILE A 105 -2.52 16.59 -4.65
N ILE A 106 -3.12 16.66 -5.85
CA ILE A 106 -3.33 17.93 -6.56
C ILE A 106 -4.20 18.89 -5.74
N ARG A 107 -5.24 18.38 -5.09
CA ARG A 107 -6.08 19.18 -4.19
C ARG A 107 -5.25 19.74 -3.03
N ASN A 108 -4.40 18.94 -2.39
CA ASN A 108 -3.53 19.41 -1.30
C ASN A 108 -2.55 20.49 -1.77
N CYS A 109 -1.99 20.35 -2.98
CA CYS A 109 -1.16 21.39 -3.57
C CYS A 109 -1.93 22.71 -3.71
N ILE A 110 -3.19 22.69 -4.15
CA ILE A 110 -3.98 23.93 -4.32
C ILE A 110 -4.49 24.47 -2.99
N ASP A 111 -5.01 23.63 -2.11
CA ASP A 111 -5.65 24.05 -0.86
C ASP A 111 -4.62 24.55 0.16
N HIS A 112 -3.49 23.84 0.29
CA HIS A 112 -2.49 24.07 1.34
C HIS A 112 -1.11 24.45 0.81
N GLY A 113 -0.71 23.95 -0.37
CA GLY A 113 0.61 24.23 -0.94
C GLY A 113 0.74 25.67 -1.45
N ILE A 114 -0.01 25.99 -2.51
CA ILE A 114 0.05 27.28 -3.22
C ILE A 114 -0.56 28.39 -2.36
N GLU A 115 0.18 29.47 -2.16
CA GLU A 115 -0.27 30.65 -1.42
C GLU A 115 -1.15 31.56 -2.32
N PRO A 116 -2.02 32.40 -1.74
CA PRO A 116 -2.74 33.43 -2.48
C PRO A 116 -1.78 34.38 -3.24
N PRO A 117 -2.20 34.97 -4.37
CA PRO A 117 -1.32 35.80 -5.21
C PRO A 117 -0.64 36.95 -4.43
N GLU A 118 -1.36 37.57 -3.50
CA GLU A 118 -0.86 38.66 -2.66
C GLU A 118 0.27 38.21 -1.72
N GLU A 119 0.14 37.04 -1.11
CA GLU A 119 1.18 36.45 -0.24
C GLU A 119 2.40 36.02 -1.06
N ARG A 120 2.19 35.47 -2.26
CA ARG A 120 3.28 35.08 -3.16
C ARG A 120 4.15 36.27 -3.55
N VAL A 121 3.54 37.41 -3.90
CA VAL A 121 4.28 38.64 -4.22
C VAL A 121 5.07 39.15 -3.01
N LYS A 122 4.50 39.10 -1.80
CA LYS A 122 5.21 39.47 -0.55
C LYS A 122 6.44 38.59 -0.30
N CYS A 123 6.38 37.32 -0.69
CA CYS A 123 7.50 36.38 -0.60
C CYS A 123 8.44 36.42 -1.83
N GLY A 124 8.26 37.37 -2.76
CA GLY A 124 9.10 37.50 -3.96
C GLY A 124 8.86 36.42 -5.03
N LYS A 125 7.74 35.70 -4.95
CA LYS A 125 7.35 34.65 -5.90
C LYS A 125 6.45 35.19 -7.01
N ASN A 126 6.34 34.43 -8.10
CA ASN A 126 5.39 34.71 -9.17
C ASN A 126 3.95 34.66 -8.62
N PRO A 127 3.08 35.66 -8.92
CA PRO A 127 1.67 35.65 -8.50
C PRO A 127 0.86 34.45 -9.01
N VAL A 128 1.32 33.78 -10.09
CA VAL A 128 0.78 32.51 -10.56
C VAL A 128 1.63 31.37 -9.98
N GLY A 129 1.02 30.52 -9.16
CA GLY A 129 1.64 29.29 -8.66
C GLY A 129 1.74 28.23 -9.74
N ARG A 130 2.68 27.29 -9.58
CA ARG A 130 2.93 26.22 -10.55
C ARG A 130 2.77 24.86 -9.89
N ILE A 131 2.01 23.99 -10.53
CA ILE A 131 1.97 22.56 -10.23
C ILE A 131 2.51 21.81 -11.45
N LYS A 132 3.50 20.95 -11.24
CA LYS A 132 4.10 20.10 -12.26
C LYS A 132 3.73 18.65 -11.99
N LEU A 133 3.14 17.99 -12.98
CA LEU A 133 2.76 16.59 -12.96
C LEU A 133 3.58 15.85 -14.03
N VAL A 134 4.52 15.02 -13.60
CA VAL A 134 5.45 14.33 -14.50
C VAL A 134 5.29 12.83 -14.35
N ALA A 135 5.17 12.12 -15.47
CA ALA A 135 5.36 10.68 -15.50
C ALA A 135 6.69 10.34 -16.19
N ARG A 136 7.48 9.45 -15.60
CA ARG A 136 8.68 8.90 -16.21
C ARG A 136 8.76 7.41 -15.97
N ARG A 137 9.33 6.68 -16.93
CA ARG A 137 9.58 5.24 -16.80
C ARG A 137 11.07 4.99 -16.58
N GLU A 138 11.40 4.20 -15.57
CA GLU A 138 12.76 3.72 -15.32
C GLU A 138 12.72 2.22 -15.02
N GLY A 139 13.22 1.42 -15.96
CA GLY A 139 13.14 -0.05 -15.89
C GLY A 139 11.70 -0.54 -15.83
N ASP A 140 11.41 -1.35 -14.81
CA ASP A 140 10.09 -1.94 -14.53
C ASP A 140 9.20 -1.08 -13.63
N HIS A 141 9.62 0.16 -13.36
CA HIS A 141 8.88 1.10 -12.53
C HIS A 141 8.46 2.34 -13.32
N VAL A 142 7.30 2.86 -12.94
CA VAL A 142 6.80 4.15 -13.38
C VAL A 142 6.81 5.09 -12.19
N PHE A 143 7.43 6.24 -12.38
CA PHE A 143 7.49 7.31 -11.40
C PHE A 143 6.49 8.38 -11.81
N ILE A 144 5.55 8.68 -10.93
CA ILE A 144 4.62 9.79 -11.08
C ILE A 144 4.97 10.83 -10.03
N GLU A 145 5.38 12.00 -10.49
CA GLU A 145 5.85 13.09 -9.64
C GLU A 145 4.84 14.23 -9.68
N VAL A 146 4.44 14.70 -8.50
CA VAL A 146 3.65 15.92 -8.35
C VAL A 146 4.49 16.91 -7.56
N GLU A 147 4.77 18.06 -8.15
CA GLU A 147 5.62 19.10 -7.59
C GLU A 147 4.90 20.44 -7.62
N ASP A 148 4.84 21.14 -6.49
CA ASP A 148 4.33 22.50 -6.37
C ASP A 148 5.44 23.46 -5.93
N ASP A 149 5.31 24.74 -6.31
CA ASP A 149 6.21 25.83 -5.90
C ASP A 149 5.64 26.65 -4.72
N GLY A 150 4.82 25.99 -3.90
CA GLY A 150 4.09 26.60 -2.80
C GLY A 150 4.93 26.93 -1.58
N SER A 151 4.26 27.09 -0.45
CA SER A 151 4.86 27.43 0.84
C SER A 151 5.73 26.32 1.43
N GLY A 152 5.66 25.10 0.88
CA GLY A 152 6.29 23.92 1.45
C GLY A 152 5.65 23.50 2.78
N ILE A 153 6.15 22.42 3.36
CA ILE A 153 5.67 21.90 4.63
C ILE A 153 6.63 22.34 5.73
N ASP A 154 6.08 22.94 6.80
CA ASP A 154 6.84 23.36 7.97
C ASP A 154 6.96 22.20 8.98
N PRO A 155 8.17 21.63 9.19
CA PRO A 155 8.37 20.53 10.14
C PRO A 155 8.01 20.91 11.58
N GLU A 156 8.22 22.17 11.97
CA GLU A 156 7.90 22.64 13.32
C GLU A 156 6.39 22.70 13.54
N LYS A 157 5.63 23.04 12.48
CA LYS A 157 4.16 23.00 12.53
C LYS A 157 3.64 21.57 12.65
N ILE A 158 4.24 20.62 11.93
CA ILE A 158 3.93 19.20 12.08
C ILE A 158 4.23 18.74 13.50
N LYS A 159 5.43 19.03 14.00
CA LYS A 159 5.87 18.69 15.35
C LYS A 159 4.89 19.20 16.41
N LYS A 160 4.55 20.48 16.35
CA LYS A 160 3.58 21.10 17.27
C LYS A 160 2.20 20.44 17.18
N THR A 161 1.72 20.18 15.96
CA THR A 161 0.42 19.51 15.75
C THR A 161 0.44 18.07 16.27
N ALA A 162 1.54 17.35 16.10
CA ALA A 162 1.72 15.98 16.59
C ALA A 162 1.68 15.91 18.12
N VAL A 163 2.33 16.87 18.79
CA VAL A 163 2.31 16.98 20.25
C VAL A 163 0.93 17.40 20.76
N GLU A 164 0.31 18.43 20.17
CA GLU A 164 -1.02 18.91 20.56
C GLU A 164 -2.11 17.83 20.40
N ARG A 165 -2.00 16.97 19.39
CA ARG A 165 -2.95 15.89 19.13
C ARG A 165 -2.58 14.55 19.78
N GLY A 166 -1.50 14.51 20.57
CA GLY A 166 -1.09 13.33 21.33
C GLY A 166 -0.50 12.20 20.49
N PHE A 167 -0.07 12.47 19.25
CA PHE A 167 0.67 11.49 18.44
C PHE A 167 2.11 11.29 18.93
N LEU A 168 2.69 12.30 19.57
CA LEU A 168 4.04 12.26 20.13
C LEU A 168 4.10 13.00 21.47
N SER A 169 4.93 12.54 22.39
CA SER A 169 5.31 13.36 23.54
C SER A 169 6.30 14.47 23.12
N PRO A 170 6.39 15.59 23.85
CA PRO A 170 7.36 16.64 23.56
C PRO A 170 8.80 16.13 23.49
N VAL A 171 9.15 15.17 24.36
CA VAL A 171 10.49 14.58 24.43
C VAL A 171 10.80 13.68 23.22
N GLU A 172 9.80 12.96 22.71
CA GLU A 172 9.95 12.16 21.48
C GLU A 172 10.04 13.04 20.25
N ALA A 173 9.22 14.09 20.20
CA ALA A 173 9.17 15.05 19.10
C ALA A 173 10.52 15.77 18.90
N ASP A 174 11.27 16.04 19.98
CA ASP A 174 12.61 16.65 19.93
C ASP A 174 13.70 15.71 19.40
N LYS A 175 13.50 14.40 19.45
CA LYS A 175 14.48 13.40 18.98
C LYS A 175 14.36 13.07 17.49
N LEU A 176 13.26 13.45 16.85
CA LEU A 176 13.00 13.12 15.46
C LEU A 176 13.77 14.02 14.50
N SER A 177 14.31 13.41 13.43
CA SER A 177 14.87 14.18 12.32
C SER A 177 13.76 14.90 11.55
N ARG A 178 14.16 15.90 10.75
CA ARG A 178 13.24 16.63 9.87
C ARG A 178 12.45 15.69 8.94
N ASP A 179 13.10 14.68 8.37
CA ASP A 179 12.45 13.72 7.46
C ASP A 179 11.47 12.81 8.22
N GLN A 180 11.81 12.42 9.45
CA GLN A 180 10.90 11.64 10.30
C GLN A 180 9.66 12.45 10.69
N LEU A 181 9.83 13.74 11.03
CA LEU A 181 8.71 14.64 11.30
C LEU A 181 7.80 14.80 10.07
N ILE A 182 8.39 15.00 8.90
CA ILE A 182 7.63 15.12 7.64
C ILE A 182 6.85 13.84 7.35
N ASN A 183 7.43 12.67 7.60
CA ASN A 183 6.76 11.38 7.36
C ASN A 183 5.51 11.16 8.25
N LEU A 184 5.34 11.91 9.34
CA LEU A 184 4.12 11.86 10.16
C LEU A 184 2.86 12.26 9.39
N ILE A 185 2.99 12.97 8.26
CA ILE A 185 1.82 13.28 7.39
C ILE A 185 1.15 12.02 6.85
N PHE A 186 1.88 10.91 6.76
CA PHE A 186 1.36 9.63 6.31
C PHE A 186 0.79 8.78 7.45
N THR A 187 0.81 9.28 8.68
CA THR A 187 0.22 8.62 9.85
C THR A 187 -1.31 8.67 9.75
N PRO A 188 -2.01 7.54 9.94
CA PRO A 188 -3.47 7.53 9.94
C PRO A 188 -4.08 8.55 10.90
N GLY A 189 -5.05 9.31 10.39
CA GLY A 189 -5.73 10.36 11.16
C GLY A 189 -4.88 11.61 11.44
N PHE A 190 -3.63 11.67 10.96
CA PHE A 190 -2.83 12.88 11.05
C PHE A 190 -3.25 13.88 9.97
N SER A 191 -3.65 15.08 10.40
CA SER A 191 -3.94 16.20 9.53
C SER A 191 -3.62 17.51 10.23
N THR A 192 -3.04 18.46 9.51
CA THR A 192 -2.75 19.80 10.03
C THR A 192 -3.95 20.74 9.98
N ALA A 193 -5.09 20.31 9.43
CA ALA A 193 -6.30 21.12 9.32
C ALA A 193 -7.02 21.21 10.68
N LYS A 194 -7.35 22.44 11.12
CA LYS A 194 -8.09 22.70 12.37
C LYS A 194 -9.60 22.44 12.25
N GLU A 195 -10.15 22.38 11.05
CA GLU A 195 -11.57 22.13 10.78
C GLU A 195 -11.76 20.91 9.89
N VAL A 196 -12.74 20.08 10.23
CA VAL A 196 -13.25 19.02 9.35
C VAL A 196 -14.14 19.71 8.31
N THR A 197 -13.64 19.87 7.09
CA THR A 197 -14.46 20.48 6.03
C THR A 197 -15.48 19.48 5.50
N ASP A 198 -16.77 19.86 5.50
CA ASP A 198 -17.97 19.09 5.16
C ASP A 198 -18.05 18.52 3.73
N THR A 199 -16.96 18.56 2.95
CA THR A 199 -16.94 18.05 1.56
C THR A 199 -16.10 16.80 1.35
N SER A 200 -15.54 16.24 2.42
CA SER A 200 -14.81 14.95 2.38
C SER A 200 -15.43 13.97 3.37
N GLY A 201 -16.63 13.47 3.04
CA GLY A 201 -17.23 12.35 3.75
C GLY A 201 -16.26 11.16 3.71
N ARG A 202 -15.70 10.81 4.87
CA ARG A 202 -14.54 9.92 5.13
C ARG A 202 -13.22 10.67 4.96
N GLY A 203 -12.62 11.12 6.06
CA GLY A 203 -11.37 11.86 6.08
C GLY A 203 -10.28 11.22 5.25
N VAL A 204 -9.99 11.80 4.09
CA VAL A 204 -8.92 11.37 3.19
C VAL A 204 -7.67 12.15 3.61
N GLY A 205 -6.73 11.47 4.27
CA GLY A 205 -5.40 11.99 4.54
C GLY A 205 -4.39 11.42 3.55
N MET A 206 -3.13 11.85 3.68
CA MET A 206 -2.01 11.28 2.92
C MET A 206 -1.73 9.83 3.31
N ASP A 207 -2.24 9.35 4.44
CA ASP A 207 -2.25 7.95 4.86
C ASP A 207 -3.01 7.05 3.85
N VAL A 208 -4.19 7.47 3.40
CA VAL A 208 -5.00 6.73 2.41
C VAL A 208 -4.25 6.62 1.09
N VAL A 209 -3.61 7.71 0.65
CA VAL A 209 -2.75 7.73 -0.55
C VAL A 209 -1.63 6.72 -0.40
N LYS A 210 -0.91 6.73 0.73
CA LYS A 210 0.20 5.80 0.98
C LYS A 210 -0.26 4.34 0.98
N THR A 211 -1.30 4.01 1.76
CA THR A 211 -1.83 2.64 1.81
C THR A 211 -2.28 2.15 0.44
N LYS A 212 -2.91 3.02 -0.37
CA LYS A 212 -3.35 2.66 -1.72
C LYS A 212 -2.17 2.33 -2.62
N ILE A 213 -1.15 3.17 -2.64
CA ILE A 213 0.05 2.96 -3.47
C ILE A 213 0.84 1.73 -3.00
N GLU A 214 0.96 1.51 -1.69
CA GLU A 214 1.63 0.32 -1.14
C GLU A 214 0.86 -0.97 -1.47
N SER A 215 -0.49 -0.93 -1.51
CA SER A 215 -1.30 -2.08 -1.90
C SER A 215 -1.09 -2.50 -3.36
N LEU A 216 -0.64 -1.56 -4.21
CA LEU A 216 -0.24 -1.82 -5.60
C LEU A 216 1.21 -2.31 -5.72
N GLY A 217 1.92 -2.53 -4.59
CA GLY A 217 3.35 -2.85 -4.59
C GLY A 217 4.25 -1.64 -4.88
N GLY A 218 3.70 -0.43 -4.82
CA GLY A 218 4.44 0.82 -5.00
C GLY A 218 4.96 1.42 -3.69
N THR A 219 5.66 2.55 -3.81
CA THR A 219 6.10 3.36 -2.66
C THR A 219 5.81 4.84 -2.90
N VAL A 220 5.62 5.58 -1.80
CA VAL A 220 5.42 7.04 -1.82
C VAL A 220 6.58 7.69 -1.08
N THR A 221 7.17 8.71 -1.68
CA THR A 221 8.18 9.55 -1.03
C THR A 221 7.79 11.01 -1.15
N LEU A 222 8.09 11.79 -0.11
CA LEU A 222 7.83 13.23 -0.08
C LEU A 222 9.13 13.98 0.23
N LYS A 223 9.38 15.03 -0.54
CA LYS A 223 10.47 15.99 -0.33
C LYS A 223 9.87 17.38 -0.29
N THR A 224 10.25 18.19 0.70
CA THR A 224 9.65 19.51 0.86
C THR A 224 10.63 20.48 1.50
N GLU A 225 10.60 21.72 1.02
CA GLU A 225 11.38 22.81 1.58
C GLU A 225 10.50 24.04 1.78
N ARG A 226 10.52 24.56 3.01
CA ARG A 226 9.74 25.74 3.38
C ARG A 226 10.09 26.91 2.47
N GLY A 227 9.06 27.52 1.89
CA GLY A 227 9.16 28.62 0.95
C GLY A 227 9.53 28.21 -0.48
N LYS A 228 9.89 26.95 -0.76
CA LYS A 228 10.21 26.48 -2.13
C LYS A 228 9.17 25.52 -2.69
N GLY A 229 8.40 24.85 -1.83
CA GLY A 229 7.30 23.98 -2.23
C GLY A 229 7.51 22.53 -1.85
N THR A 230 6.74 21.64 -2.47
CA THR A 230 6.69 20.22 -2.12
C THR A 230 6.71 19.35 -3.37
N LYS A 231 7.43 18.23 -3.30
CA LYS A 231 7.51 17.20 -4.32
C LYS A 231 7.13 15.85 -3.74
N ILE A 232 6.10 15.25 -4.31
CA ILE A 232 5.64 13.89 -4.01
C ILE A 232 5.99 13.00 -5.18
N VAL A 233 6.62 11.86 -4.91
CA VAL A 233 7.01 10.87 -5.92
C VAL A 233 6.36 9.54 -5.58
N LEU A 234 5.49 9.09 -6.48
CA LEU A 234 4.87 7.77 -6.47
C LEU A 234 5.71 6.86 -7.36
N LYS A 235 6.30 5.81 -6.78
CA LYS A 235 7.00 4.76 -7.51
C LYS A 235 6.06 3.57 -7.61
N LEU A 236 5.63 3.23 -8.82
CA LEU A 236 4.68 2.14 -9.07
C LEU A 236 5.35 1.07 -9.94
N PRO A 237 5.05 -0.22 -9.69
CA PRO A 237 5.41 -1.26 -10.65
C PRO A 237 4.60 -1.07 -11.94
N LEU A 238 5.17 -1.49 -13.07
CA LEU A 238 4.50 -1.39 -14.36
C LEU A 238 3.23 -2.26 -14.44
N THR A 239 3.16 -3.35 -13.66
CA THR A 239 2.08 -4.35 -13.67
C THR A 239 1.50 -4.60 -12.28
N VAL A 240 0.28 -5.14 -12.22
CA VAL A 240 -0.25 -5.73 -10.98
C VAL A 240 0.77 -6.73 -10.44
N ALA A 241 1.16 -6.53 -9.18
CA ALA A 241 2.39 -7.06 -8.65
C ALA A 241 2.27 -8.54 -8.28
N ILE A 242 3.19 -9.35 -8.81
CA ILE A 242 3.64 -10.54 -8.10
C ILE A 242 4.33 -10.02 -6.83
N ILE A 243 3.81 -10.36 -5.66
CA ILE A 243 4.43 -9.97 -4.40
C ILE A 243 4.93 -11.20 -3.64
N LYS A 244 6.01 -11.01 -2.87
CA LYS A 244 6.45 -12.00 -1.90
C LYS A 244 5.51 -11.98 -0.70
N SER A 245 4.95 -13.13 -0.38
CA SER A 245 4.03 -13.31 0.74
C SER A 245 4.37 -14.54 1.56
N LEU A 246 4.20 -14.43 2.87
CA LEU A 246 4.29 -15.53 3.81
C LEU A 246 2.93 -16.24 3.85
N LEU A 247 2.91 -17.51 3.48
CA LEU A 247 1.73 -18.36 3.59
C LEU A 247 1.62 -18.92 5.01
N VAL A 248 0.45 -18.75 5.62
CA VAL A 248 0.20 -19.06 7.02
C VAL A 248 -1.10 -19.83 7.14
N LYS A 249 -1.15 -20.78 8.07
CA LYS A 249 -2.33 -21.58 8.38
C LYS A 249 -3.03 -21.03 9.62
N VAL A 250 -4.34 -20.84 9.54
CA VAL A 250 -5.20 -20.37 10.63
C VAL A 250 -6.55 -21.07 10.53
N ALA A 251 -6.94 -21.81 11.56
CA ALA A 251 -8.20 -22.57 11.61
C ALA A 251 -8.45 -23.41 10.35
N ASP A 252 -7.44 -24.21 9.97
CA ASP A 252 -7.41 -25.05 8.76
C ASP A 252 -7.49 -24.34 7.42
N GLN A 253 -7.44 -23.01 7.40
CA GLN A 253 -7.40 -22.20 6.19
C GLN A 253 -6.02 -21.59 5.96
N VAL A 254 -5.65 -21.42 4.69
CA VAL A 254 -4.39 -20.79 4.29
C VAL A 254 -4.64 -19.33 3.94
N PHE A 255 -3.83 -18.45 4.51
CA PHE A 255 -3.82 -17.01 4.24
C PHE A 255 -2.43 -16.57 3.77
N ALA A 256 -2.38 -15.47 3.03
CA ALA A 256 -1.13 -14.84 2.62
C ALA A 256 -0.93 -13.52 3.37
N ILE A 257 0.27 -13.29 3.91
CA ILE A 257 0.67 -12.01 4.50
C ILE A 257 1.80 -11.43 3.66
N PRO A 258 1.67 -10.21 3.10
CA PRO A 258 2.76 -9.56 2.38
C PRO A 258 4.03 -9.52 3.23
N SER A 259 5.16 -9.99 2.69
CA SER A 259 6.41 -10.03 3.46
C SER A 259 6.91 -8.64 3.83
N SER A 260 6.52 -7.62 3.07
CA SER A 260 6.76 -6.20 3.37
C SER A 260 6.08 -5.70 4.65
N GLN A 261 5.14 -6.46 5.22
CA GLN A 261 4.44 -6.14 6.47
C GLN A 261 4.96 -6.97 7.67
N VAL A 262 5.88 -7.91 7.42
CA VAL A 262 6.45 -8.82 8.42
C VAL A 262 7.87 -8.38 8.77
N SER A 263 8.12 -8.15 10.06
CA SER A 263 9.46 -7.89 10.59
C SER A 263 10.21 -9.20 10.85
N GLU A 264 9.60 -10.13 11.57
CA GLU A 264 10.19 -11.44 11.86
C GLU A 264 9.10 -12.48 12.20
N VAL A 265 9.47 -13.77 12.08
CA VAL A 265 8.67 -14.90 12.56
C VAL A 265 9.41 -15.53 13.72
N ILE A 266 8.74 -15.67 14.85
CA ILE A 266 9.31 -16.26 16.07
C ILE A 266 8.46 -17.44 16.52
N ARG A 267 9.11 -18.40 17.17
CA ARG A 267 8.47 -19.55 17.78
C ARG A 267 8.54 -19.41 19.29
N ILE A 268 7.39 -19.42 19.95
CA ILE A 268 7.30 -19.21 21.39
C ILE A 268 6.46 -20.30 22.06
N LYS A 269 6.77 -20.57 23.31
CA LYS A 269 5.99 -21.46 24.16
C LYS A 269 4.90 -20.67 24.88
N GLY A 270 3.86 -21.37 25.35
CA GLY A 270 2.75 -20.77 26.09
C GLY A 270 3.18 -20.02 27.36
N ASP A 271 4.23 -20.50 28.03
CA ASP A 271 4.81 -19.89 29.23
C ASP A 271 5.47 -18.52 29.00
N ALA A 272 5.88 -18.23 27.75
CA ALA A 272 6.43 -16.94 27.37
C ALA A 272 5.36 -15.85 27.21
N ILE A 273 4.08 -16.21 27.12
CA ILE A 273 2.97 -15.25 27.10
C ILE A 273 2.81 -14.67 28.50
N LYS A 274 3.02 -13.37 28.62
CA LYS A 274 2.67 -12.59 29.82
C LYS A 274 1.33 -11.91 29.58
N THR A 275 0.57 -11.69 30.65
CA THR A 275 -0.68 -10.91 30.57
C THR A 275 -0.47 -9.56 31.23
N LEU A 276 -0.67 -8.47 30.47
CA LEU A 276 -0.62 -7.11 30.98
C LEU A 276 -2.03 -6.49 30.88
N GLY A 277 -2.72 -6.42 32.01
CA GLY A 277 -4.14 -6.03 32.05
C GLY A 277 -5.02 -7.07 31.33
N MET A 278 -5.72 -6.66 30.27
CA MET A 278 -6.54 -7.55 29.43
C MET A 278 -5.84 -7.97 28.12
N MET A 279 -4.51 -7.78 28.02
CA MET A 279 -3.76 -8.07 26.79
C MET A 279 -2.69 -9.14 27.02
N GLU A 280 -2.70 -10.17 26.16
CA GLU A 280 -1.58 -11.09 26.00
C GLU A 280 -0.41 -10.33 25.34
N VAL A 281 0.79 -10.44 25.90
CA VAL A 281 2.02 -9.79 25.41
C VAL A 281 3.20 -10.75 25.49
N ILE A 282 4.21 -10.50 24.65
CA ILE A 282 5.50 -11.19 24.70
C ILE A 282 6.64 -10.19 24.73
N GLU A 283 7.78 -10.62 25.22
CA GLU A 283 9.00 -9.83 25.23
C GLU A 283 9.96 -10.35 24.15
N VAL A 284 10.24 -9.52 23.15
CA VAL A 284 11.15 -9.85 22.06
C VAL A 284 12.28 -8.83 22.06
N ARG A 285 13.50 -9.27 22.40
CA ARG A 285 14.71 -8.43 22.46
C ARG A 285 14.51 -7.16 23.30
N GLY A 286 13.87 -7.29 24.46
CA GLY A 286 13.58 -6.18 25.38
C GLY A 286 12.40 -5.27 24.98
N ARG A 287 11.67 -5.59 23.90
CA ARG A 287 10.44 -4.89 23.51
C ARG A 287 9.20 -5.70 23.87
N ILE A 288 8.20 -5.04 24.44
CA ILE A 288 6.89 -5.66 24.75
C ILE A 288 6.02 -5.59 23.50
N ILE A 289 5.68 -6.75 22.94
CA ILE A 289 4.86 -6.88 21.75
C ILE A 289 3.48 -7.43 22.12
N PRO A 290 2.38 -6.68 21.87
CA PRO A 290 1.03 -7.18 22.07
C PRO A 290 0.68 -8.30 21.09
N LEU A 291 0.11 -9.37 21.62
CA LEU A 291 -0.32 -10.54 20.86
C LEU A 291 -1.78 -10.45 20.45
N LEU A 292 -2.03 -10.86 19.21
CA LEU A 292 -3.32 -10.94 18.54
C LEU A 292 -3.50 -12.34 18.00
N ARG A 293 -4.61 -13.01 18.33
CA ARG A 293 -4.95 -14.29 17.70
C ARG A 293 -5.62 -14.02 16.36
N LEU A 294 -4.98 -14.44 15.27
CA LEU A 294 -5.46 -14.15 13.93
C LEU A 294 -6.83 -14.82 13.67
N SER A 295 -7.05 -16.03 14.20
CA SER A 295 -8.35 -16.73 14.15
C SER A 295 -9.50 -15.87 14.71
N ARG A 296 -9.30 -15.23 15.87
CA ARG A 296 -10.30 -14.35 16.49
C ARG A 296 -10.56 -13.09 15.66
N LEU A 297 -9.53 -12.52 15.02
CA LEU A 297 -9.69 -11.33 14.19
C LEU A 297 -10.46 -11.61 12.90
N LEU A 298 -10.27 -12.80 12.34
CA LEU A 298 -10.96 -13.29 11.15
C LEU A 298 -12.33 -13.93 11.45
N ASN A 299 -12.79 -13.89 12.71
CA ASN A 299 -14.02 -14.55 13.18
C ASN A 299 -14.07 -16.05 12.82
N LEU A 300 -12.92 -16.72 12.86
CA LEU A 300 -12.81 -18.16 12.63
C LEU A 300 -12.90 -18.90 13.96
N ASN A 301 -13.48 -20.10 13.93
CA ASN A 301 -13.45 -21.02 15.06
C ASN A 301 -11.99 -21.41 15.29
N GLY A 302 -11.41 -20.93 16.39
CA GLY A 302 -10.03 -21.27 16.75
C GLY A 302 -9.91 -22.76 17.02
N VAL A 303 -8.79 -23.34 16.56
CA VAL A 303 -8.33 -24.65 17.00
C VAL A 303 -7.48 -24.46 18.25
N ASP A 304 -7.29 -25.50 19.05
CA ASP A 304 -6.26 -25.50 20.08
C ASP A 304 -4.90 -25.27 19.42
N LEU A 305 -4.21 -24.23 19.90
CA LEU A 305 -2.91 -23.86 19.33
C LEU A 305 -1.86 -24.89 19.75
N PRO A 306 -0.96 -25.28 18.84
CA PRO A 306 0.19 -26.10 19.20
C PRO A 306 1.09 -25.35 20.21
N ASP A 307 1.68 -26.07 21.17
CA ASP A 307 2.73 -25.52 22.04
C ASP A 307 4.06 -26.23 21.73
N PRO A 308 5.09 -25.52 21.22
CA PRO A 308 5.16 -24.09 20.92
C PRO A 308 4.43 -23.68 19.63
N PHE A 309 3.87 -22.46 19.61
CA PHE A 309 3.19 -21.84 18.46
C PHE A 309 4.07 -20.76 17.80
N GLU A 310 3.69 -20.37 16.59
CA GLU A 310 4.40 -19.39 15.79
C GLU A 310 3.69 -18.02 15.86
N VAL A 311 4.50 -16.98 15.95
CA VAL A 311 4.06 -15.59 16.02
C VAL A 311 4.72 -14.79 14.92
N ILE A 312 3.89 -14.09 14.16
CA ILE A 312 4.31 -13.19 13.08
C ILE A 312 4.37 -11.80 13.66
N VAL A 313 5.58 -11.26 13.77
CA VAL A 313 5.81 -9.90 14.26
C VAL A 313 5.74 -8.94 13.08
N THR A 314 4.86 -7.94 13.17
CA THR A 314 4.72 -6.92 12.13
C THR A 314 5.83 -5.90 12.17
N ASN A 315 5.98 -5.17 11.08
CA ASN A 315 6.66 -3.87 11.11
C ASN A 315 6.00 -2.93 12.12
N ALA A 316 6.78 -1.97 12.61
CA ALA A 316 6.28 -0.91 13.46
C ALA A 316 5.25 -0.08 12.68
N ASP A 317 4.10 0.17 13.28
CA ASP A 317 3.10 1.09 12.76
C ASP A 317 3.58 2.55 12.88
N SER A 318 2.69 3.48 12.54
CA SER A 318 2.95 4.92 12.63
C SER A 318 3.23 5.44 14.03
N GLU A 319 2.85 4.71 15.08
CA GLU A 319 3.12 5.01 16.49
C GLU A 319 4.37 4.28 16.99
N GLY A 320 5.11 3.60 16.11
CA GLY A 320 6.27 2.80 16.47
C GLY A 320 5.91 1.45 17.13
N LYS A 321 4.63 1.06 17.14
CA LYS A 321 4.15 -0.18 17.78
C LYS A 321 4.23 -1.35 16.80
N CYS A 322 4.81 -2.44 17.26
CA CYS A 322 4.74 -3.73 16.58
C CYS A 322 3.60 -4.56 17.17
N TYR A 323 3.02 -5.45 16.37
CA TYR A 323 2.04 -6.43 16.83
C TYR A 323 2.52 -7.83 16.52
N GLY A 324 2.17 -8.80 17.38
CA GLY A 324 2.42 -10.21 17.13
C GLY A 324 1.11 -10.90 16.77
N PHE A 325 1.05 -11.55 15.61
CA PHE A 325 -0.09 -12.38 15.21
C PHE A 325 0.21 -13.84 15.48
N ILE A 326 -0.56 -14.44 16.39
CA ILE A 326 -0.51 -15.87 16.63
C ILE A 326 -1.24 -16.58 15.49
N VAL A 327 -0.56 -17.54 14.88
CA VAL A 327 -1.04 -18.40 13.80
C VAL A 327 -0.83 -19.87 14.16
N ASP A 328 -1.52 -20.78 13.47
CA ASP A 328 -1.37 -22.21 13.74
C ASP A 328 0.00 -22.70 13.25
N SER A 329 0.39 -22.27 12.04
CA SER A 329 1.72 -22.51 11.47
C SER A 329 2.02 -21.57 10.30
N VAL A 330 3.31 -21.37 10.03
CA VAL A 330 3.89 -20.68 8.91
C VAL A 330 4.37 -21.73 7.92
N LEU A 331 3.81 -21.71 6.72
CA LEU A 331 4.05 -22.74 5.72
C LEU A 331 5.33 -22.48 4.94
N ARG A 332 5.40 -21.33 4.26
CA ARG A 332 6.54 -20.92 3.41
C ARG A 332 6.40 -19.49 2.92
N LEU A 333 7.52 -18.92 2.48
CA LEU A 333 7.54 -17.69 1.69
C LEU A 333 7.36 -18.05 0.20
N GLN A 334 6.45 -17.36 -0.50
CA GLN A 334 6.18 -17.61 -1.91
C GLN A 334 5.81 -16.31 -2.64
N GLU A 335 6.19 -16.23 -3.92
CA GLU A 335 5.70 -15.20 -4.82
C GLU A 335 4.28 -15.53 -5.30
N ILE A 336 3.34 -14.60 -5.10
CA ILE A 336 1.94 -14.78 -5.45
C ILE A 336 1.42 -13.61 -6.29
N LEU A 337 0.56 -13.92 -7.26
CA LEU A 337 -0.16 -12.90 -8.02
C LEU A 337 -1.40 -12.47 -7.23
N ILE A 338 -1.43 -11.21 -6.81
CA ILE A 338 -2.60 -10.69 -6.11
C ILE A 338 -3.61 -10.17 -7.13
N LYS A 339 -4.85 -10.63 -6.99
CA LYS A 339 -6.02 -10.06 -7.65
C LYS A 339 -6.77 -9.21 -6.62
N PRO A 340 -7.07 -7.94 -6.93
CA PRO A 340 -7.94 -7.13 -6.09
C PRO A 340 -9.29 -7.83 -5.89
N LEU A 341 -9.87 -7.69 -4.71
CA LEU A 341 -11.24 -8.14 -4.47
C LEU A 341 -12.21 -7.20 -5.19
N ASP A 342 -13.20 -7.79 -5.86
CA ASP A 342 -14.24 -7.02 -6.55
C ASP A 342 -15.08 -6.22 -5.54
N SER A 343 -15.75 -5.17 -6.03
CA SER A 343 -16.65 -4.28 -5.30
C SER A 343 -17.73 -5.00 -4.48
N THR A 344 -18.16 -6.18 -4.90
CA THR A 344 -19.11 -7.04 -4.15
C THR A 344 -18.53 -7.56 -2.83
N LEU A 345 -17.20 -7.66 -2.73
CA LEU A 345 -16.44 -8.12 -1.57
C LEU A 345 -15.73 -6.95 -0.84
N SER A 346 -16.00 -5.70 -1.21
CA SER A 346 -15.38 -4.51 -0.61
C SER A 346 -15.70 -4.33 0.88
N SER A 347 -16.69 -5.05 1.39
CA SER A 347 -17.05 -5.08 2.82
C SER A 347 -16.00 -5.83 3.67
N LEU A 348 -15.20 -6.70 3.05
CA LEU A 348 -14.16 -7.49 3.71
C LEU A 348 -12.87 -6.67 3.83
N LYS A 349 -12.85 -5.74 4.78
CA LYS A 349 -11.73 -4.83 5.02
C LYS A 349 -10.45 -5.53 5.50
N GLU A 350 -10.55 -6.78 5.93
CA GLU A 350 -9.45 -7.59 6.45
C GLU A 350 -8.49 -8.07 5.36
N PHE A 351 -8.89 -7.98 4.10
CA PHE A 351 -8.14 -8.51 2.96
C PHE A 351 -7.79 -7.42 1.95
N SER A 352 -6.59 -7.52 1.39
CA SER A 352 -6.10 -6.66 0.31
C SER A 352 -6.35 -7.27 -1.08
N GLY A 353 -6.61 -8.57 -1.15
CA GLY A 353 -6.81 -9.29 -2.40
C GLY A 353 -6.99 -10.79 -2.20
N ALA A 354 -7.00 -11.52 -3.31
CA ALA A 354 -6.98 -12.98 -3.35
C ALA A 354 -5.96 -13.47 -4.38
N THR A 355 -5.47 -14.68 -4.19
CA THR A 355 -4.61 -15.39 -5.14
C THR A 355 -5.07 -16.83 -5.29
N ILE A 356 -4.58 -17.51 -6.32
CA ILE A 356 -4.76 -18.94 -6.54
C ILE A 356 -3.37 -19.55 -6.50
N LEU A 357 -3.14 -20.48 -5.57
CA LEU A 357 -1.88 -21.20 -5.45
C LEU A 357 -1.74 -22.25 -6.56
N GLY A 358 -0.54 -22.81 -6.71
CA GLY A 358 -0.24 -23.80 -7.78
C GLY A 358 -1.04 -25.10 -7.67
N ASP A 359 -1.58 -25.42 -6.49
CA ASP A 359 -2.50 -26.54 -6.24
C ASP A 359 -3.97 -26.19 -6.50
N GLY A 360 -4.26 -24.97 -6.96
CA GLY A 360 -5.61 -24.48 -7.23
C GLY A 360 -6.32 -23.91 -5.99
N GLN A 361 -5.70 -23.94 -4.81
CA GLN A 361 -6.30 -23.38 -3.60
C GLN A 361 -6.42 -21.86 -3.70
N VAL A 362 -7.63 -21.33 -3.46
CA VAL A 362 -7.85 -19.89 -3.33
C VAL A 362 -7.38 -19.43 -1.96
N VAL A 363 -6.50 -18.43 -1.92
CA VAL A 363 -5.91 -17.87 -0.71
C VAL A 363 -6.18 -16.38 -0.64
N LEU A 364 -6.69 -15.92 0.49
CA LEU A 364 -6.92 -14.50 0.74
C LEU A 364 -5.64 -13.84 1.26
N VAL A 365 -5.36 -12.64 0.78
CA VAL A 365 -4.21 -11.83 1.20
C VAL A 365 -4.67 -10.88 2.28
N LEU A 366 -4.03 -10.94 3.45
CA LEU A 366 -4.40 -10.14 4.62
C LEU A 366 -3.91 -8.70 4.49
N ASP A 367 -4.74 -7.76 4.93
CA ASP A 367 -4.40 -6.36 5.13
C ASP A 367 -4.13 -6.13 6.62
N ILE A 368 -2.86 -6.29 7.02
CA ILE A 368 -2.44 -6.25 8.42
C ILE A 368 -2.77 -4.90 9.10
N PRO A 369 -2.49 -3.73 8.49
CA PRO A 369 -2.90 -2.45 9.07
C PRO A 369 -4.41 -2.36 9.35
N LYS A 370 -5.27 -2.81 8.42
CA LYS A 370 -6.73 -2.79 8.62
C LYS A 370 -7.20 -3.79 9.69
N LEU A 371 -6.53 -4.93 9.82
CA LEU A 371 -6.81 -5.89 10.90
C LEU A 371 -6.53 -5.31 12.29
N ILE A 372 -5.44 -4.55 12.42
CA ILE A 372 -5.07 -3.87 13.67
C ILE A 372 -6.07 -2.76 14.00
N SER A 373 -6.42 -1.91 13.02
CA SER A 373 -7.35 -0.78 13.24
C SER A 373 -8.75 -1.25 13.67
N LYS A 374 -9.27 -2.32 13.08
CA LYS A 374 -10.56 -2.94 13.45
C LYS A 374 -10.61 -3.37 14.93
N LYS A 375 -9.49 -3.82 15.51
CA LYS A 375 -9.42 -4.15 16.94
C LYS A 375 -9.54 -2.90 17.81
N ASN A 376 -8.86 -1.81 17.43
CA ASN A 376 -8.86 -0.58 18.19
C ASN A 376 -10.26 0.06 18.23
N GLU A 377 -11.02 0.01 17.13
CA GLU A 377 -12.42 0.46 17.07
C GLU A 377 -13.36 -0.36 17.99
N LYS A 378 -13.21 -1.70 18.02
CA LYS A 378 -13.99 -2.56 18.92
C LYS A 378 -13.71 -2.25 20.40
N LYS A 379 -12.46 -1.94 20.76
CA LYS A 379 -12.11 -1.55 22.14
C LYS A 379 -12.73 -0.22 22.56
N GLN A 380 -12.73 0.79 21.68
CA GLN A 380 -13.33 2.09 21.97
C GLN A 380 -14.85 1.99 22.19
N LYS A 381 -15.56 1.19 21.39
CA LYS A 381 -17.01 0.98 21.57
C LYS A 381 -17.37 0.30 22.90
N VAL A 382 -16.58 -0.70 23.32
CA VAL A 382 -16.78 -1.38 24.61
C VAL A 382 -16.45 -0.46 25.78
N ALA A 383 -15.41 0.37 25.67
CA ALA A 383 -15.08 1.37 26.70
C ALA A 383 -16.19 2.43 26.87
N LEU A 384 -16.77 2.91 25.76
CA LEU A 384 -17.88 3.88 25.78
C LEU A 384 -19.17 3.33 26.40
N GLN A 385 -19.48 2.04 26.16
CA GLN A 385 -20.64 1.36 26.75
C GLN A 385 -20.48 1.05 28.25
N LEU A 386 -19.26 1.04 28.77
CA LEU A 386 -18.99 0.85 30.20
C LEU A 386 -18.89 2.17 30.98
N SER A 387 -18.83 3.30 30.27
CA SER A 387 -18.79 4.65 30.83
C SER A 387 -20.12 5.41 30.69
N SER A 388 -21.16 4.77 30.17
CA SER A 388 -22.55 5.23 30.14
C SER A 388 -23.43 4.27 30.92
#